data_AF-A0A3C1F8T7-F1
#
_entry.id   AF-A0A3C1F8T7-F1
#
_cell.length_a   1.000
_cell.length_b   1.000
_cell.length_c   1.000
_cell.angle_alpha   90.00
_cell.angle_beta   90.00
_cell.angle_gamma   90.00
#
_symmetry.space_group_name_H-M   'P 1'
#
loop_
_entity.id
_entity.type
_entity.pdbx_description
1 polymer ?
#
loop_
_entity_poly.entity_id
_entity_poly.type
_entity_poly.pdbx_seq_one_letter_code
_entity_poly.pdbx_strand_id
1 'polypeptide(L)'
;MKKLIVILVVCAVAGLAFAAPAKKAVKTAKKAPAKAEFVIIEADEYKAGQEDPQLTAGIAQFLEMEPAVTKVSYKDAADDERLAGLDYSFLPLYLIKKTDAIRTKLEKHLQYGYAQENADYIILPHQTRQGVFNNKTAKPGVMEIFVMSQCPYGVMAENLVIQAQKDGKMPAGKDIRVRYIVNHSDKDGFSSLHGSGEWEEDIRQLLIAKYYPEKFWKYLEIRNKDYRSSRWDKAMEEAGINSKKIMKKFDTEGVELLKAEAKYTQEYGINASPSFVWEGKVQLDSGSAAEIEGFGFLNPNAAKSGAAAAPAGSC
;
A
#
# COMPACT_ATOMS: atom_id res chain seq x y z
N MET A 1 17.93 33.08 -74.45
CA MET A 1 16.74 33.00 -75.34
C MET A 1 15.73 32.09 -74.65
N LYS A 2 14.68 32.59 -73.99
CA LYS A 2 13.27 32.69 -74.49
C LYS A 2 12.91 31.46 -75.33
N LYS A 3 11.87 30.64 -75.12
CA LYS A 3 10.60 30.56 -74.35
C LYS A 3 10.18 29.06 -74.48
N LEU A 4 9.19 28.42 -73.83
CA LEU A 4 7.77 28.75 -73.71
C LEU A 4 7.10 27.61 -72.90
N ILE A 5 6.11 27.96 -72.09
CA ILE A 5 5.15 27.10 -71.37
C ILE A 5 4.07 26.59 -72.36
N VAL A 6 3.60 25.34 -72.24
CA VAL A 6 2.20 24.95 -72.56
C VAL A 6 1.72 23.84 -71.60
N ILE A 7 0.45 23.96 -71.25
CA ILE A 7 -0.37 23.31 -70.21
C ILE A 7 -1.23 22.15 -70.79
N LEU A 8 -1.49 21.14 -69.95
CA LEU A 8 -2.57 20.12 -69.88
C LEU A 8 -3.13 19.45 -71.17
N VAL A 9 -3.45 18.15 -71.07
CA VAL A 9 -4.84 17.64 -70.91
C VAL A 9 -4.80 16.12 -70.71
N VAL A 10 -5.56 15.67 -69.72
CA VAL A 10 -5.84 14.28 -69.34
C VAL A 10 -6.88 13.69 -70.29
N CYS A 11 -6.63 12.49 -70.82
CA CYS A 11 -7.65 11.61 -71.37
C CYS A 11 -7.64 10.29 -70.60
N ALA A 12 -8.72 10.07 -69.84
CA ALA A 12 -9.01 8.81 -69.17
C ALA A 12 -9.49 7.77 -70.21
N VAL A 13 -8.91 6.58 -70.17
CA VAL A 13 -9.44 5.41 -70.88
C VAL A 13 -9.81 4.37 -69.84
N ALA A 14 -11.11 4.11 -69.72
CA ALA A 14 -11.68 3.08 -68.87
C ALA A 14 -11.36 1.69 -69.45
N GLY A 15 -10.55 0.92 -68.75
CA GLY A 15 -10.34 -0.51 -69.02
C GLY A 15 -11.24 -1.35 -68.10
N LEU A 16 -12.19 -2.06 -68.69
CA LEU A 16 -12.96 -3.12 -68.04
C LEU A 16 -12.02 -4.29 -67.71
N ALA A 17 -11.65 -4.45 -66.44
CA ALA A 17 -10.99 -5.65 -65.95
C ALA A 17 -12.04 -6.59 -65.33
N PHE A 18 -12.11 -7.82 -65.86
CA PHE A 18 -12.91 -8.91 -65.33
C PHE A 18 -12.49 -9.21 -63.88
N ALA A 19 -13.42 -9.09 -62.94
CA ALA A 19 -13.22 -9.50 -61.55
C ALA A 19 -13.26 -11.02 -61.43
N ALA A 20 -12.16 -11.62 -60.97
CA ALA A 20 -12.15 -13.02 -60.53
C ALA A 20 -13.00 -13.19 -59.27
N PRO A 21 -13.67 -14.34 -59.07
CA PRO A 21 -14.53 -14.54 -57.91
C PRO A 21 -13.69 -14.57 -56.63
N ALA A 22 -13.99 -13.65 -55.71
CA ALA A 22 -13.36 -13.61 -54.40
C ALA A 22 -13.62 -14.91 -53.65
N LYS A 23 -12.55 -15.66 -53.31
CA LYS A 23 -12.62 -16.76 -52.36
C LYS A 23 -13.14 -16.19 -51.04
N LYS A 24 -14.31 -16.66 -50.59
CA LYS A 24 -14.84 -16.33 -49.26
C LYS A 24 -13.80 -16.73 -48.21
N ALA A 25 -13.21 -15.74 -47.56
CA ALA A 25 -12.41 -15.95 -46.37
C ALA A 25 -13.33 -16.57 -45.30
N VAL A 26 -13.04 -17.82 -44.94
CA VAL A 26 -13.64 -18.46 -43.76
C VAL A 26 -13.17 -17.66 -42.56
N LYS A 27 -14.07 -16.86 -41.97
CA LYS A 27 -13.83 -16.25 -40.65
C LYS A 27 -13.69 -17.40 -39.67
N THR A 28 -12.46 -17.71 -39.26
CA THR A 28 -12.21 -18.54 -38.09
C THR A 28 -12.95 -17.89 -36.92
N ALA A 29 -13.92 -18.61 -36.35
CA ALA A 29 -14.58 -18.20 -35.13
C ALA A 29 -13.48 -18.00 -34.07
N LYS A 30 -13.34 -16.77 -33.57
CA LYS A 30 -12.39 -16.45 -32.50
C LYS A 30 -12.78 -17.32 -31.32
N LYS A 31 -11.94 -18.31 -30.97
CA LYS A 31 -12.16 -19.20 -29.80
C LYS A 31 -12.45 -18.29 -28.61
N ALA A 32 -13.54 -18.56 -27.88
CA ALA A 32 -13.87 -17.78 -26.69
C ALA A 32 -12.63 -17.72 -25.78
N PRO A 33 -12.27 -16.54 -25.27
CA PRO A 33 -11.09 -16.40 -24.44
C PRO A 33 -11.20 -17.33 -23.23
N ALA A 34 -10.09 -17.96 -22.85
CA ALA A 34 -10.05 -18.82 -21.68
C ALA A 34 -10.37 -17.98 -20.43
N LYS A 35 -11.13 -18.55 -19.50
CA LYS A 35 -11.54 -17.87 -18.27
C LYS A 35 -10.63 -18.26 -17.11
N ALA A 36 -10.26 -17.29 -16.30
CA ALA A 36 -9.67 -17.51 -14.98
C ALA A 36 -10.79 -17.38 -13.95
N GLU A 37 -11.11 -18.48 -13.27
CA GLU A 37 -12.13 -18.50 -12.22
C GLU A 37 -11.52 -18.03 -10.90
N PHE A 38 -11.94 -16.84 -10.44
CA PHE A 38 -11.57 -16.27 -9.17
C PHE A 38 -12.63 -16.60 -8.12
N VAL A 39 -12.19 -17.04 -6.95
CA VAL A 39 -12.99 -17.08 -5.73
C VAL A 39 -12.33 -16.10 -4.76
N ILE A 40 -13.01 -14.99 -4.47
CA ILE A 40 -12.49 -13.93 -3.61
C ILE A 40 -13.24 -14.00 -2.28
N ILE A 41 -12.49 -14.27 -1.22
CA ILE A 41 -13.03 -14.29 0.14
C ILE A 41 -12.95 -12.87 0.68
N GLU A 42 -14.11 -12.28 0.93
CA GLU A 42 -14.24 -10.88 1.36
C GLU A 42 -14.46 -10.81 2.87
N ALA A 43 -13.94 -9.76 3.50
CA ALA A 43 -14.32 -9.44 4.86
C ALA A 43 -15.79 -9.04 4.93
N ASP A 44 -16.47 -9.50 5.97
CA ASP A 44 -17.87 -9.15 6.22
C ASP A 44 -18.02 -7.67 6.61
N GLU A 45 -16.96 -7.10 7.17
CA GLU A 45 -16.88 -5.72 7.65
C GLU A 45 -15.79 -4.97 6.89
N TYR A 46 -16.05 -3.69 6.59
CA TYR A 46 -15.15 -2.75 5.90
C TYR A 46 -14.86 -3.05 4.43
N LYS A 47 -15.03 -2.02 3.59
CA LYS A 47 -14.74 -2.05 2.14
C LYS A 47 -13.29 -2.46 1.82
N ALA A 48 -12.32 -2.14 2.68
CA ALA A 48 -10.92 -2.48 2.48
C ALA A 48 -10.68 -4.00 2.39
N GLY A 49 -11.54 -4.81 3.02
CA GLY A 49 -11.48 -6.27 2.99
C GLY A 49 -12.25 -6.91 1.83
N GLN A 50 -12.80 -6.12 0.91
CA GLN A 50 -13.54 -6.59 -0.26
C GLN A 50 -12.63 -6.59 -1.50
N GLU A 51 -13.09 -7.20 -2.60
CA GLU A 51 -12.37 -7.21 -3.86
C GLU A 51 -11.95 -5.79 -4.30
N ASP A 52 -10.68 -5.67 -4.71
CA ASP A 52 -10.19 -4.63 -5.60
C ASP A 52 -10.34 -5.08 -7.08
N PRO A 53 -11.28 -4.49 -7.85
CA PRO A 53 -11.51 -4.89 -9.25
C PRO A 53 -10.33 -4.58 -10.16
N GLN A 54 -9.50 -3.58 -9.83
CA GLN A 54 -8.31 -3.25 -10.63
C GLN A 54 -7.23 -4.31 -10.47
N LEU A 55 -7.05 -4.82 -9.25
CA LEU A 55 -6.17 -5.95 -9.00
C LEU A 55 -6.67 -7.20 -9.73
N THR A 56 -7.96 -7.53 -9.63
CA THR A 56 -8.55 -8.67 -10.36
C THR A 56 -8.28 -8.55 -11.87
N ALA A 57 -8.55 -7.37 -12.44
CA ALA A 57 -8.30 -7.11 -13.87
C ALA A 57 -6.82 -7.23 -14.22
N GLY A 58 -5.92 -6.72 -13.37
CA GLY A 58 -4.47 -6.80 -13.56
C GLY A 58 -3.96 -8.25 -13.54
N ILE A 59 -4.42 -9.07 -12.60
CA ILE A 59 -4.08 -10.49 -12.54
C ILE A 59 -4.63 -11.22 -13.78
N ALA A 60 -5.88 -10.98 -14.15
CA ALA A 60 -6.49 -11.60 -15.33
C ALA A 60 -5.75 -11.22 -16.63
N GLN A 61 -5.33 -9.95 -16.75
CA GLN A 61 -4.49 -9.48 -17.85
C GLN A 61 -3.13 -10.18 -17.88
N PHE A 62 -2.45 -10.33 -16.72
CA PHE A 62 -1.21 -11.08 -16.61
C PHE A 62 -1.39 -12.55 -17.05
N LEU A 63 -2.52 -13.15 -16.68
CA LEU A 63 -2.90 -14.50 -17.08
C LEU A 63 -3.35 -14.58 -18.55
N GLU A 64 -3.58 -13.46 -19.23
CA GLU A 64 -4.17 -13.37 -20.58
C GLU A 64 -5.51 -14.13 -20.67
N MET A 65 -6.32 -14.02 -19.62
CA MET A 65 -7.60 -14.70 -19.46
C MET A 65 -8.68 -13.71 -19.06
N GLU A 66 -9.94 -14.02 -19.36
CA GLU A 66 -11.08 -13.23 -18.86
C GLU A 66 -11.36 -13.60 -17.39
N PRO A 67 -11.53 -12.63 -16.48
CA PRO A 67 -11.87 -12.94 -15.10
C PRO A 67 -13.32 -13.41 -14.97
N ALA A 68 -13.54 -14.48 -14.23
CA ALA A 68 -14.85 -14.92 -13.76
C ALA A 68 -14.84 -14.93 -12.23
N VAL A 69 -15.43 -13.90 -11.61
CA VAL A 69 -15.32 -13.66 -10.17
C VAL A 69 -16.53 -14.22 -9.42
N THR A 70 -16.26 -14.99 -8.38
CA THR A 70 -17.21 -15.38 -7.33
C THR A 70 -16.76 -14.76 -6.02
N LYS A 71 -17.59 -13.90 -5.42
CA LYS A 71 -17.34 -13.33 -4.10
C LYS A 71 -17.97 -14.24 -3.05
N VAL A 72 -17.25 -14.50 -1.97
CA VAL A 72 -17.70 -15.34 -0.85
C VAL A 72 -17.44 -14.57 0.44
N SER A 73 -18.42 -14.52 1.32
CA SER A 73 -18.24 -13.92 2.64
C SER A 73 -17.26 -14.74 3.48
N TYR A 74 -16.55 -14.12 4.42
CA TYR A 74 -15.66 -14.87 5.32
C TYR A 74 -16.44 -15.95 6.07
N LYS A 75 -17.64 -15.62 6.54
CA LYS A 75 -18.52 -16.56 7.23
C LYS A 75 -18.84 -17.78 6.39
N ASP A 76 -19.24 -17.60 5.13
CA ASP A 76 -19.59 -18.72 4.25
C ASP A 76 -18.33 -19.54 3.89
N ALA A 77 -17.18 -18.88 3.73
CA ALA A 77 -15.91 -19.55 3.43
C ALA A 77 -15.40 -20.39 4.61
N ALA A 78 -15.61 -19.94 5.84
CA ALA A 78 -15.22 -20.65 7.05
C ALA A 78 -16.03 -21.95 7.26
N ASP A 79 -17.26 -22.00 6.76
CA ASP A 79 -18.15 -23.16 6.84
C ASP A 79 -18.00 -24.12 5.63
N ASP A 80 -17.25 -23.75 4.58
CA ASP A 80 -17.06 -24.57 3.37
C ASP A 80 -15.85 -25.51 3.50
N GLU A 81 -16.11 -26.82 3.54
CA GLU A 81 -15.06 -27.85 3.62
C GLU A 81 -14.02 -27.75 2.49
N ARG A 82 -14.38 -27.24 1.31
CA ARG A 82 -13.46 -27.07 0.17
C ARG A 82 -12.47 -25.94 0.36
N LEU A 83 -12.77 -25.02 1.27
CA LEU A 83 -11.96 -23.87 1.63
C LEU A 83 -11.33 -24.05 3.03
N ALA A 84 -11.43 -25.24 3.61
CA ALA A 84 -10.80 -25.56 4.88
C ALA A 84 -9.26 -25.50 4.80
N GLY A 85 -8.63 -25.01 5.87
CA GLY A 85 -7.17 -24.94 5.99
C GLY A 85 -6.50 -23.76 5.28
N LEU A 86 -7.27 -22.85 4.69
CA LEU A 86 -6.75 -21.57 4.19
C LEU A 86 -6.48 -20.59 5.35
N ASP A 87 -5.50 -19.70 5.14
CA ASP A 87 -5.22 -18.61 6.08
C ASP A 87 -6.13 -17.41 5.78
N TYR A 88 -7.11 -17.20 6.66
CA TYR A 88 -8.03 -16.06 6.62
C TYR A 88 -7.60 -14.92 7.54
N SER A 89 -6.35 -14.89 7.98
CA SER A 89 -5.86 -13.85 8.89
C SER A 89 -5.95 -12.45 8.30
N PHE A 90 -5.90 -12.32 6.97
CA PHE A 90 -6.05 -11.06 6.23
C PHE A 90 -6.95 -11.25 5.00
N LEU A 91 -7.91 -10.35 4.83
CA LEU A 91 -8.85 -10.33 3.71
C LEU A 91 -8.74 -9.00 2.93
N PRO A 92 -9.03 -8.97 1.62
CA PRO A 92 -9.55 -10.08 0.80
C PRO A 92 -8.50 -11.16 0.52
N LEU A 93 -8.93 -12.42 0.45
CA LEU A 93 -8.11 -13.54 -0.01
C LEU A 93 -8.49 -13.93 -1.43
N TYR A 94 -7.53 -13.86 -2.35
CA TYR A 94 -7.74 -14.19 -3.75
C TYR A 94 -7.37 -15.65 -4.03
N LEU A 95 -8.33 -16.43 -4.50
CA LEU A 95 -8.13 -17.79 -4.97
C LEU A 95 -8.40 -17.85 -6.46
N ILE A 96 -7.55 -18.54 -7.22
CA ILE A 96 -7.74 -18.76 -8.65
C ILE A 96 -7.81 -20.26 -8.88
N LYS A 97 -8.86 -20.77 -9.53
CA LYS A 97 -8.98 -22.20 -9.82
C LYS A 97 -7.74 -22.67 -10.58
N LYS A 98 -7.09 -23.69 -10.03
CA LYS A 98 -5.81 -24.16 -10.55
C LYS A 98 -6.01 -24.89 -11.87
N THR A 99 -5.22 -24.48 -12.86
CA THR A 99 -5.04 -25.19 -14.13
C THR A 99 -3.55 -25.21 -14.45
N ASP A 100 -3.10 -26.14 -15.29
CA ASP A 100 -1.69 -26.20 -15.70
C ASP A 100 -1.22 -24.87 -16.31
N ALA A 101 -2.05 -24.24 -17.14
CA ALA A 101 -1.74 -22.95 -17.76
C ALA A 101 -1.54 -21.83 -16.73
N ILE A 102 -2.44 -21.73 -15.73
CA ILE A 102 -2.34 -20.71 -14.67
C ILE A 102 -1.14 -20.99 -13.77
N ARG A 103 -0.94 -22.25 -13.38
CA ARG A 103 0.20 -22.67 -12.54
C ARG A 103 1.53 -22.35 -13.22
N THR A 104 1.67 -22.63 -14.52
CA THR A 104 2.88 -22.28 -15.29
C THR A 104 3.12 -20.76 -15.30
N LYS A 105 2.08 -19.94 -15.51
CA LYS A 105 2.24 -18.47 -15.49
C LYS A 105 2.64 -17.94 -14.11
N LEU A 106 2.21 -18.60 -13.03
CA LEU A 106 2.48 -18.21 -11.64
C LEU A 106 3.64 -18.98 -11.00
N GLU A 107 4.41 -19.76 -11.75
CA GLU A 107 5.48 -20.61 -11.22
C GLU A 107 6.50 -19.82 -10.38
N LYS A 108 6.93 -18.64 -10.86
CA LYS A 108 7.83 -17.77 -10.08
C LYS A 108 7.19 -17.23 -8.80
N HIS A 109 5.90 -16.91 -8.84
CA HIS A 109 5.19 -16.43 -7.65
C HIS A 109 5.10 -17.54 -6.60
N LEU A 110 4.86 -18.78 -7.02
CA LEU A 110 4.91 -19.96 -6.15
C LEU A 110 6.33 -20.20 -5.61
N GLN A 111 7.35 -20.13 -6.47
CA GLN A 111 8.74 -20.35 -6.09
C GLN A 111 9.24 -19.34 -5.04
N TYR A 112 8.87 -18.07 -5.18
CA TYR A 112 9.28 -17.01 -4.25
C TYR A 112 8.32 -16.82 -3.06
N GLY A 113 7.27 -17.63 -2.95
CA GLY A 113 6.32 -17.58 -1.84
C GLY A 113 5.32 -16.42 -1.90
N TYR A 114 5.22 -15.72 -3.03
CA TYR A 114 4.17 -14.71 -3.28
C TYR A 114 2.80 -15.33 -3.57
N ALA A 115 2.77 -16.61 -3.92
CA ALA A 115 1.58 -17.43 -4.09
C ALA A 115 1.79 -18.77 -3.39
N GLN A 116 0.68 -19.41 -3.03
CA GLN A 116 0.64 -20.78 -2.53
C GLN A 116 -0.27 -21.61 -3.45
N GLU A 117 -0.23 -22.93 -3.34
CA GLU A 117 -1.17 -23.79 -4.07
C GLU A 117 -1.66 -24.94 -3.19
N ASN A 118 -2.91 -25.33 -3.40
CA ASN A 118 -3.46 -26.60 -2.92
C ASN A 118 -3.96 -27.42 -4.12
N ALA A 119 -4.77 -28.46 -3.89
CA ALA A 119 -5.28 -29.30 -4.98
C ALA A 119 -6.11 -28.50 -6.01
N ASP A 120 -6.87 -27.51 -5.55
CA ASP A 120 -7.92 -26.85 -6.31
C ASP A 120 -7.58 -25.43 -6.76
N TYR A 121 -6.71 -24.73 -6.03
CA TYR A 121 -6.50 -23.30 -6.17
C TYR A 121 -5.02 -22.90 -6.16
N ILE A 122 -4.71 -21.84 -6.89
CA ILE A 122 -3.60 -20.94 -6.60
C ILE A 122 -4.12 -19.88 -5.63
N ILE A 123 -3.45 -19.73 -4.49
CA ILE A 123 -3.83 -18.86 -3.38
C ILE A 123 -2.89 -17.66 -3.39
N LEU A 124 -3.45 -16.46 -3.43
CA LEU A 124 -2.72 -15.20 -3.47
C LEU A 124 -3.02 -14.40 -2.19
N PRO A 125 -2.25 -14.61 -1.11
CA PRO A 125 -2.43 -13.88 0.14
C PRO A 125 -1.91 -12.44 0.02
N HIS A 126 -2.52 -11.50 0.75
CA HIS A 126 -1.98 -10.14 1.00
C HIS A 126 -1.57 -9.37 -0.27
N GLN A 127 -2.35 -9.50 -1.35
CA GLN A 127 -2.03 -8.85 -2.64
C GLN A 127 -2.33 -7.34 -2.67
N THR A 128 -3.16 -6.88 -1.73
CA THR A 128 -3.62 -5.50 -1.63
C THR A 128 -2.87 -4.76 -0.53
N ARG A 129 -2.62 -3.46 -0.72
CA ARG A 129 -2.07 -2.58 0.34
C ARG A 129 -3.11 -2.19 1.40
N GLN A 130 -4.36 -2.56 1.17
CA GLN A 130 -5.51 -2.39 2.05
C GLN A 130 -6.14 -3.75 2.33
N GLY A 131 -6.75 -3.92 3.50
CA GLY A 131 -7.37 -5.17 3.88
C GLY A 131 -7.82 -5.18 5.32
N VAL A 132 -8.36 -6.31 5.77
CA VAL A 132 -8.89 -6.51 7.12
C VAL A 132 -8.21 -7.70 7.76
N PHE A 133 -7.58 -7.47 8.90
CA PHE A 133 -7.05 -8.51 9.75
C PHE A 133 -8.15 -9.11 10.63
N ASN A 134 -8.46 -10.39 10.43
CA ASN A 134 -9.48 -11.09 11.21
C ASN A 134 -8.97 -11.58 12.57
N ASN A 135 -7.66 -11.82 12.68
CA ASN A 135 -7.03 -12.38 13.88
C ASN A 135 -6.49 -11.31 14.85
N LYS A 136 -6.62 -10.02 14.55
CA LYS A 136 -6.11 -8.93 15.38
C LYS A 136 -7.16 -8.42 16.37
N THR A 137 -6.68 -7.96 17.52
CA THR A 137 -7.54 -7.37 18.56
C THR A 137 -8.00 -5.97 18.14
N ALA A 138 -9.29 -5.70 18.26
CA ALA A 138 -9.85 -4.38 17.96
C ALA A 138 -9.33 -3.31 18.93
N LYS A 139 -9.05 -2.12 18.39
CA LYS A 139 -8.63 -0.92 19.14
C LYS A 139 -9.55 0.26 18.79
N PRO A 140 -10.79 0.29 19.32
CA PRO A 140 -11.80 1.26 18.91
C PRO A 140 -11.28 2.71 18.91
N GLY A 141 -11.54 3.44 17.83
CA GLY A 141 -11.14 4.83 17.68
C GLY A 141 -9.64 5.12 17.51
N VAL A 142 -8.79 4.10 17.35
CA VAL A 142 -7.33 4.30 17.18
C VAL A 142 -6.95 4.24 15.70
N MET A 143 -6.28 5.27 15.22
CA MET A 143 -5.57 5.30 13.94
C MET A 143 -4.07 5.14 14.20
N GLU A 144 -3.49 4.04 13.72
CA GLU A 144 -2.04 3.81 13.75
C GLU A 144 -1.43 4.19 12.39
N ILE A 145 -0.42 5.04 12.38
CA ILE A 145 0.32 5.47 11.19
C ILE A 145 1.71 4.85 11.25
N PHE A 146 1.98 3.92 10.36
CA PHE A 146 3.27 3.24 10.23
C PHE A 146 4.16 4.07 9.32
N VAL A 147 5.28 4.52 9.85
CA VAL A 147 6.24 5.38 9.16
C VAL A 147 7.66 4.85 9.31
N MET A 148 8.54 5.33 8.44
CA MET A 148 9.97 5.39 8.72
C MET A 148 10.31 6.87 8.93
N SER A 149 11.01 7.24 10.02
CA SER A 149 11.18 8.65 10.40
C SER A 149 11.94 9.50 9.37
N GLN A 150 12.68 8.89 8.44
CA GLN A 150 13.36 9.59 7.35
C GLN A 150 12.71 9.38 5.98
N CYS A 151 11.51 8.78 5.93
CA CYS A 151 10.72 8.70 4.71
C CYS A 151 9.99 10.02 4.45
N PRO A 152 10.17 10.69 3.30
CA PRO A 152 9.44 11.91 2.97
C PRO A 152 7.91 11.71 2.96
N TYR A 153 7.42 10.55 2.55
CA TYR A 153 5.97 10.27 2.61
C TYR A 153 5.45 10.04 4.03
N GLY A 154 6.29 9.48 4.93
CA GLY A 154 5.97 9.38 6.36
C GLY A 154 5.85 10.76 7.00
N VAL A 155 6.85 11.61 6.76
CA VAL A 155 6.86 13.02 7.17
C VAL A 155 5.65 13.79 6.64
N MET A 156 5.24 13.54 5.39
CA MET A 156 4.02 14.12 4.84
C MET A 156 2.79 13.72 5.66
N ALA A 157 2.60 12.44 5.97
CA ALA A 157 1.46 11.97 6.76
C ALA A 157 1.43 12.60 8.16
N GLU A 158 2.58 12.69 8.83
CA GLU A 158 2.71 13.37 10.12
C GLU A 158 2.36 14.86 10.03
N ASN A 159 2.83 15.56 8.99
CA ASN A 159 2.53 16.97 8.76
C ASN A 159 1.03 17.22 8.52
N LEU A 160 0.32 16.29 7.88
CA LEU A 160 -1.14 16.36 7.74
C LEU A 160 -1.83 16.29 9.11
N VAL A 161 -1.37 15.43 10.02
CA VAL A 161 -1.89 15.36 11.39
C VAL A 161 -1.59 16.64 12.16
N ILE A 162 -0.36 17.15 12.09
CA ILE A 162 0.06 18.40 12.73
C ILE A 162 -0.80 19.59 12.24
N GLN A 163 -1.04 19.66 10.93
CA GLN A 163 -1.89 20.73 10.38
C GLN A 163 -3.34 20.58 10.84
N ALA A 164 -3.88 19.36 10.90
CA ALA A 164 -5.22 19.12 11.43
C ALA A 164 -5.36 19.52 12.91
N GLN A 165 -4.33 19.29 13.74
CA GLN A 165 -4.28 19.78 15.12
C GLN A 165 -4.35 21.30 15.19
N LYS A 166 -3.55 22.01 14.39
CA LYS A 166 -3.53 23.48 14.34
C LYS A 166 -4.84 24.07 13.83
N ASP A 167 -5.46 23.40 12.86
CA ASP A 167 -6.73 23.80 12.28
C ASP A 167 -7.95 23.45 13.16
N GLY A 168 -7.76 22.75 14.28
CA GLY A 168 -8.86 22.26 15.12
C GLY A 168 -9.73 21.21 14.43
N LYS A 169 -9.18 20.46 13.47
CA LYS A 169 -9.87 19.42 12.66
C LYS A 169 -9.69 18.00 13.21
N MET A 170 -9.13 17.87 14.41
CA MET A 170 -8.93 16.55 15.02
C MET A 170 -10.28 15.95 15.43
N PRO A 171 -10.56 14.70 15.06
CA PRO A 171 -11.81 14.05 15.43
C PRO A 171 -11.87 13.80 16.93
N ALA A 172 -13.00 14.14 17.55
CA ALA A 172 -13.22 13.94 18.97
C ALA A 172 -13.24 12.45 19.33
N GLY A 173 -12.60 12.09 20.45
CA GLY A 173 -12.60 10.70 20.95
C GLY A 173 -11.79 9.71 20.09
N LYS A 174 -10.98 10.19 19.14
CA LYS A 174 -10.07 9.36 18.35
C LYS A 174 -8.62 9.60 18.78
N ASP A 175 -7.83 8.55 18.69
CA ASP A 175 -6.40 8.55 19.03
C ASP A 175 -5.57 8.31 17.77
N ILE A 176 -4.48 9.05 17.60
CA ILE A 176 -3.55 8.88 16.47
C ILE A 176 -2.18 8.53 17.02
N ARG A 177 -1.64 7.38 16.59
CA ARG A 177 -0.35 6.86 17.05
C ARG A 177 0.59 6.67 15.88
N VAL A 178 1.82 7.12 16.04
CA VAL A 178 2.90 6.82 15.10
C VAL A 178 3.55 5.50 15.50
N ARG A 179 3.78 4.62 14.51
CA ARG A 179 4.45 3.32 14.61
C ARG A 179 5.66 3.31 13.67
N TYR A 180 6.72 2.62 14.05
CA TYR A 180 8.00 2.68 13.32
C TYR A 180 8.33 1.38 12.60
N ILE A 181 8.53 1.47 11.29
CA ILE A 181 8.94 0.36 10.45
C ILE A 181 10.46 0.23 10.52
N VAL A 182 10.92 -0.88 11.09
CA VAL A 182 12.33 -1.18 11.29
C VAL A 182 12.54 -2.69 11.31
N ASN A 183 13.66 -3.16 10.77
CA ASN A 183 14.05 -4.56 10.88
C ASN A 183 14.99 -4.75 12.08
N HIS A 184 14.85 -5.88 12.77
CA HIS A 184 15.76 -6.26 13.85
C HIS A 184 16.10 -7.76 13.74
N SER A 185 17.38 -8.09 13.89
CA SER A 185 17.84 -9.47 14.14
C SER A 185 18.83 -9.49 15.31
N ASP A 186 18.85 -10.56 16.09
CA ASP A 186 19.79 -10.69 17.21
C ASP A 186 21.26 -10.71 16.76
N LYS A 187 21.51 -11.04 15.48
CA LYS A 187 22.85 -11.12 14.90
C LYS A 187 23.33 -9.77 14.36
N ASP A 188 22.47 -9.07 13.63
CA ASP A 188 22.85 -7.90 12.83
C ASP A 188 22.32 -6.58 13.43
N GLY A 189 21.51 -6.65 14.49
CA GLY A 189 20.92 -5.49 15.16
C GLY A 189 19.80 -4.84 14.35
N PHE A 190 19.62 -3.53 14.52
CA PHE A 190 18.61 -2.76 13.79
C PHE A 190 19.08 -2.37 12.40
N SER A 191 18.15 -2.42 11.44
CA SER A 191 18.33 -1.85 10.11
C SER A 191 17.06 -1.16 9.64
N SER A 192 17.22 0.05 9.10
CA SER A 192 16.16 0.83 8.44
C SER A 192 16.57 1.19 7.03
N LEU A 193 15.59 1.54 6.19
CA LEU A 193 15.79 1.81 4.77
C LEU A 193 16.79 2.95 4.53
N HIS A 194 16.73 4.01 5.35
CA HIS A 194 17.59 5.19 5.22
C HIS A 194 18.85 5.14 6.10
N GLY A 195 19.22 3.97 6.60
CA GLY A 195 20.43 3.77 7.41
C GLY A 195 20.23 4.04 8.91
N SER A 196 21.33 4.14 9.66
CA SER A 196 21.25 4.10 11.12
C SER A 196 20.60 5.32 11.76
N GLY A 197 20.79 6.51 11.16
CA GLY A 197 20.18 7.73 11.65
C GLY A 197 18.64 7.69 11.69
N GLU A 198 18.01 6.78 10.94
CA GLU A 198 16.57 6.55 10.95
C GLU A 198 16.13 5.73 12.17
N TRP A 199 16.65 4.52 12.38
CA TRP A 199 16.26 3.74 13.57
C TRP A 199 16.65 4.44 14.88
N GLU A 200 17.77 5.19 14.89
CA GLU A 200 18.13 6.00 16.04
C GLU A 200 17.11 7.11 16.30
N GLU A 201 16.58 7.73 15.25
CA GLU A 201 15.52 8.73 15.35
C GLU A 201 14.21 8.11 15.81
N ASP A 202 13.85 6.93 15.31
CA ASP A 202 12.68 6.17 15.76
C ASP A 202 12.72 5.93 17.28
N ILE A 203 13.90 5.57 17.84
CA ILE A 203 14.10 5.46 19.30
C ILE A 203 13.82 6.79 20.01
N ARG A 204 14.36 7.91 19.50
CA ARG A 204 14.16 9.23 20.11
C ARG A 204 12.68 9.59 20.13
N GLN A 205 11.99 9.36 19.02
CA GLN A 205 10.57 9.66 18.88
C GLN A 205 9.70 8.76 19.78
N LEU A 206 9.99 7.46 19.87
CA LEU A 206 9.33 6.54 20.82
C LEU A 206 9.49 6.99 22.27
N LEU A 207 10.71 7.39 22.67
CA LEU A 207 10.99 7.88 24.02
C LEU A 207 10.28 9.22 24.28
N ILE A 208 10.21 10.12 23.28
CA ILE A 208 9.47 11.38 23.40
C ILE A 208 7.97 11.11 23.54
N ALA A 209 7.39 10.26 22.69
CA ALA A 209 5.97 9.90 22.77
C ALA A 209 5.60 9.33 24.15
N LYS A 210 6.51 8.58 24.78
CA LYS A 210 6.31 8.00 26.11
C LYS A 210 6.45 9.01 27.26
N TYR A 211 7.47 9.88 27.20
CA TYR A 211 7.85 10.73 28.34
C TYR A 211 7.44 12.20 28.23
N TYR A 212 7.14 12.65 27.02
CA TYR A 212 6.65 13.99 26.70
C TYR A 212 5.53 13.92 25.64
N PRO A 213 4.46 13.13 25.85
CA PRO A 213 3.39 12.95 24.87
C PRO A 213 2.77 14.28 24.42
N GLU A 214 2.72 15.27 25.31
CA GLU A 214 2.21 16.62 25.05
C GLU A 214 3.12 17.46 24.13
N LYS A 215 4.39 17.06 23.97
CA LYS A 215 5.37 17.74 23.11
C LYS A 215 5.73 16.94 21.87
N PHE A 216 5.23 15.71 21.73
CA PHE A 216 5.57 14.82 20.64
C PHE A 216 5.28 15.44 19.27
N TRP A 217 4.05 15.92 19.05
CA TRP A 217 3.68 16.54 17.77
C TRP A 217 4.42 17.85 17.50
N LYS A 218 4.73 18.64 18.55
CA LYS A 218 5.58 19.83 18.42
C LYS A 218 7.01 19.45 18.01
N TYR A 219 7.56 18.38 18.58
CA TYR A 219 8.87 17.87 18.20
C TYR A 219 8.90 17.44 16.73
N LEU A 220 7.91 16.65 16.29
CA LEU A 220 7.78 16.25 14.88
C LEU A 220 7.67 17.46 13.96
N GLU A 221 6.87 18.47 14.30
CA GLU A 221 6.76 19.70 13.51
C GLU A 221 8.11 20.38 13.26
N ILE A 222 8.97 20.43 14.28
CA ILE A 222 10.30 21.02 14.16
C ILE A 222 11.24 20.07 13.40
N ARG A 223 11.23 18.80 13.76
CA ARG A 223 12.10 17.76 13.20
C ARG A 223 11.86 17.55 11.71
N ASN A 224 10.61 17.60 11.27
CA ASN A 224 10.16 17.34 9.90
C ASN A 224 10.63 18.41 8.90
N LYS A 225 11.06 19.59 9.36
CA LYS A 225 11.67 20.63 8.50
C LYS A 225 13.01 20.20 7.92
N ASP A 226 13.74 19.36 8.64
CA ASP A 226 15.01 18.76 8.21
C ASP A 226 15.13 17.35 8.82
N TYR A 227 14.27 16.43 8.37
CA TYR A 227 14.09 15.09 8.95
C TYR A 227 15.33 14.18 8.82
N ARG A 228 16.32 14.54 8.00
CA ARG A 228 17.61 13.81 7.89
C ARG A 228 18.77 14.46 8.64
N SER A 229 18.56 15.63 9.24
CA SER A 229 19.59 16.32 10.03
C SER A 229 20.11 15.46 11.19
N SER A 230 21.41 15.53 11.44
CA SER A 230 21.99 15.05 12.71
C SER A 230 21.64 15.94 13.91
N ARG A 231 20.98 17.09 13.67
CA ARG A 231 20.65 18.12 14.69
C ARG A 231 19.31 17.88 15.41
N TRP A 232 19.03 16.62 15.76
CA TRP A 232 17.85 16.26 16.55
C TRP A 232 17.82 16.93 17.94
N ASP A 233 19.00 17.28 18.48
CA ASP A 233 19.20 17.95 19.77
C ASP A 233 18.52 19.32 19.82
N LYS A 234 18.68 20.10 18.74
CA LYS A 234 18.06 21.42 18.59
C LYS A 234 16.54 21.33 18.53
N ALA A 235 16.01 20.33 17.83
CA ALA A 235 14.57 20.10 17.75
C ALA A 235 13.98 19.77 19.13
N MET A 236 14.68 18.98 19.94
CA MET A 236 14.27 18.73 21.33
C MET A 236 14.30 20.01 22.16
N GLU A 237 15.36 20.82 22.05
CA GLU A 237 15.49 22.09 22.77
C GLU A 237 14.34 23.05 22.43
N GLU A 238 14.07 23.28 21.14
CA GLU A 238 12.99 24.16 20.66
C GLU A 238 11.58 23.62 21.04
N ALA A 239 11.42 22.30 21.10
CA ALA A 239 10.21 21.67 21.61
C ALA A 239 10.08 21.77 23.15
N GLY A 240 11.13 22.14 23.87
CA GLY A 240 11.17 22.19 25.33
C GLY A 240 11.31 20.79 25.97
N ILE A 241 11.97 19.86 25.28
CA ILE A 241 12.24 18.49 25.70
C ILE A 241 13.68 18.41 26.27
N ASN A 242 13.83 17.78 27.44
CA ASN A 242 15.15 17.57 28.02
C ASN A 242 15.86 16.39 27.34
N SER A 243 16.73 16.70 26.38
CA SER A 243 17.51 15.71 25.61
C SER A 243 18.33 14.78 26.51
N LYS A 244 18.93 15.28 27.59
CA LYS A 244 19.68 14.44 28.54
C LYS A 244 18.80 13.38 29.20
N LYS A 245 17.53 13.68 29.50
CA LYS A 245 16.59 12.70 30.05
C LYS A 245 16.23 11.62 29.03
N ILE A 246 16.04 11.99 27.77
CA ILE A 246 15.78 11.04 26.67
C ILE A 246 17.00 10.17 26.42
N MET A 247 18.19 10.77 26.25
CA MET A 247 19.40 10.04 25.90
C MET A 247 19.88 9.07 26.98
N LYS A 248 19.58 9.32 28.27
CA LYS A 248 19.82 8.34 29.35
C LYS A 248 19.06 7.02 29.17
N LYS A 249 18.03 6.99 28.34
CA LYS A 249 17.17 5.84 28.09
C LYS A 249 17.36 5.23 26.70
N PHE A 250 18.19 5.84 25.87
CA PHE A 250 18.36 5.49 24.47
C PHE A 250 18.82 4.03 24.31
N ASP A 251 19.96 3.66 24.88
CA ASP A 251 20.58 2.33 24.75
C ASP A 251 19.95 1.26 25.66
N THR A 252 18.86 1.56 26.36
CA THR A 252 18.20 0.62 27.27
C THR A 252 16.74 0.48 26.88
N GLU A 253 15.87 1.30 27.46
CA GLU A 253 14.44 1.30 27.20
C GLU A 253 14.12 1.63 25.73
N GLY A 254 14.87 2.54 25.11
CA GLY A 254 14.71 2.91 23.71
C GLY A 254 14.90 1.72 22.76
N VAL A 255 15.96 0.95 22.97
CA VAL A 255 16.22 -0.30 22.22
C VAL A 255 15.07 -1.30 22.40
N GLU A 256 14.59 -1.51 23.61
CA GLU A 256 13.48 -2.45 23.83
C GLU A 256 12.15 -1.98 23.22
N LEU A 257 11.88 -0.67 23.24
CA LEU A 257 10.75 -0.08 22.52
C LEU A 257 10.86 -0.31 21.01
N LEU A 258 12.04 -0.11 20.43
CA LEU A 258 12.23 -0.28 18.99
C LEU A 258 12.19 -1.77 18.57
N LYS A 259 12.67 -2.70 19.40
CA LYS A 259 12.46 -4.14 19.17
C LYS A 259 10.97 -4.50 19.16
N ALA A 260 10.18 -3.90 20.05
CA ALA A 260 8.73 -4.09 20.06
C ALA A 260 8.06 -3.54 18.79
N GLU A 261 8.54 -2.42 18.26
CA GLU A 261 8.09 -1.90 16.96
C GLU A 261 8.46 -2.83 15.80
N ALA A 262 9.71 -3.33 15.76
CA ALA A 262 10.15 -4.29 14.74
C ALA A 262 9.23 -5.53 14.71
N LYS A 263 8.96 -6.11 15.88
CA LYS A 263 8.06 -7.25 16.03
C LYS A 263 6.64 -6.90 15.58
N TYR A 264 6.12 -5.75 16.02
CA TYR A 264 4.75 -5.37 15.72
C TYR A 264 4.52 -5.09 14.23
N THR A 265 5.44 -4.39 13.57
CA THR A 265 5.36 -4.13 12.13
C THR A 265 5.48 -5.43 11.32
N GLN A 266 6.33 -6.36 11.75
CA GLN A 266 6.42 -7.71 11.18
C GLN A 266 5.11 -8.51 11.37
N GLU A 267 4.50 -8.46 12.56
CA GLU A 267 3.23 -9.12 12.85
C GLU A 267 2.06 -8.62 11.98
N TYR A 268 2.13 -7.38 11.49
CA TYR A 268 1.18 -6.81 10.54
C TYR A 268 1.63 -6.97 9.08
N GLY A 269 2.86 -7.42 8.82
CA GLY A 269 3.42 -7.50 7.47
C GLY A 269 3.60 -6.14 6.79
N ILE A 270 3.64 -5.04 7.55
CA ILE A 270 3.74 -3.68 7.03
C ILE A 270 5.20 -3.29 6.85
N ASN A 271 5.59 -2.98 5.61
CA ASN A 271 6.94 -2.57 5.24
C ASN A 271 6.98 -1.28 4.40
N ALA A 272 5.84 -0.64 4.17
CA ALA A 272 5.72 0.57 3.36
C ALA A 272 5.33 1.78 4.21
N SER A 273 5.99 2.91 3.99
CA SER A 273 5.74 4.17 4.70
C SER A 273 5.14 5.23 3.75
N PRO A 274 4.02 5.90 4.10
CA PRO A 274 3.15 5.58 5.23
C PRO A 274 2.25 4.38 4.91
N SER A 275 1.86 3.64 5.96
CA SER A 275 0.70 2.75 5.95
C SER A 275 -0.17 3.07 7.16
N PHE A 276 -1.47 2.78 7.08
CA PHE A 276 -2.41 3.09 8.14
C PHE A 276 -3.10 1.82 8.63
N VAL A 277 -3.35 1.73 9.92
CA VAL A 277 -4.23 0.71 10.49
C VAL A 277 -5.30 1.39 11.33
N TRP A 278 -6.55 1.21 10.91
CA TRP A 278 -7.72 1.67 11.64
C TRP A 278 -8.23 0.57 12.58
N GLU A 279 -8.45 0.96 13.84
CA GLU A 279 -9.01 0.12 14.90
C GLU A 279 -8.26 -1.20 15.13
N GLY A 280 -6.96 -1.22 14.84
CA GLY A 280 -6.10 -2.40 14.95
C GLY A 280 -6.39 -3.51 13.94
N LYS A 281 -7.38 -3.33 13.06
CA LYS A 281 -7.88 -4.37 12.15
C LYS A 281 -7.81 -4.00 10.67
N VAL A 282 -8.02 -2.75 10.30
CA VAL A 282 -8.19 -2.38 8.89
C VAL A 282 -6.93 -1.71 8.37
N GLN A 283 -6.17 -2.41 7.53
CA GLN A 283 -5.04 -1.82 6.84
C GLN A 283 -5.53 -0.94 5.69
N LEU A 284 -4.97 0.27 5.59
CA LEU A 284 -5.39 1.29 4.65
C LEU A 284 -4.15 1.96 4.03
N ASP A 285 -4.29 2.41 2.79
CA ASP A 285 -3.40 3.41 2.21
C ASP A 285 -3.86 4.84 2.58
N SER A 286 -3.12 5.86 2.17
CA SER A 286 -3.46 7.26 2.49
C SER A 286 -4.82 7.69 1.95
N GLY A 287 -5.21 7.19 0.77
CA GLY A 287 -6.50 7.54 0.16
C GLY A 287 -7.66 6.98 0.98
N SER A 288 -7.58 5.69 1.31
CA SER A 288 -8.59 4.96 2.06
C SER A 288 -8.65 5.38 3.52
N ALA A 289 -7.51 5.72 4.13
CA ALA A 289 -7.46 6.31 5.47
C ALA A 289 -8.24 7.64 5.55
N ALA A 290 -8.22 8.44 4.48
CA ALA A 290 -8.97 9.68 4.41
C ALA A 290 -10.48 9.50 4.18
N GLU A 291 -10.92 8.32 3.76
CA GLU A 291 -12.36 7.97 3.68
C GLU A 291 -12.95 7.63 5.06
N ILE A 292 -12.12 7.37 6.08
CA ILE A 292 -12.59 7.15 7.45
C ILE A 292 -13.17 8.45 8.01
N GLU A 293 -14.34 8.36 8.63
CA GLU A 293 -15.01 9.51 9.24
C GLU A 293 -14.09 10.27 10.21
N GLY A 294 -13.96 11.58 9.97
CA GLY A 294 -13.10 12.45 10.76
C GLY A 294 -11.63 12.49 10.33
N PHE A 295 -11.20 11.65 9.39
CA PHE A 295 -9.80 11.56 8.92
C PHE A 295 -9.57 12.13 7.52
N GLY A 296 -10.53 12.87 6.95
CA GLY A 296 -10.40 13.45 5.61
C GLY A 296 -9.16 14.33 5.39
N PHE A 297 -8.54 14.84 6.45
CA PHE A 297 -7.28 15.59 6.40
C PHE A 297 -6.07 14.72 6.02
N LEU A 298 -6.15 13.38 6.13
CA LEU A 298 -5.10 12.46 5.69
C LEU A 298 -5.00 12.35 4.16
N ASN A 299 -5.94 12.94 3.41
CA ASN A 299 -5.87 12.96 1.96
C ASN A 299 -4.74 13.92 1.50
N PRO A 300 -3.64 13.39 0.92
CA PRO A 300 -2.53 14.24 0.49
C PRO A 300 -2.91 15.18 -0.66
N ASN A 301 -3.98 14.89 -1.41
CA ASN A 301 -4.45 15.73 -2.49
C ASN A 301 -5.40 16.84 -2.03
N ALA A 302 -5.92 16.77 -0.80
CA ALA A 302 -6.91 17.72 -0.28
C ALA A 302 -6.28 18.96 0.38
N ALA A 303 -5.01 18.90 0.81
CA ALA A 303 -4.37 20.04 1.44
C ALA A 303 -3.91 21.05 0.38
N LYS A 304 -4.47 22.27 0.45
CA LYS A 304 -4.05 23.39 -0.39
C LYS A 304 -2.55 23.68 -0.16
N SER A 305 -1.79 23.70 -1.25
CA SER A 305 -0.42 24.23 -1.42
C SER A 305 0.38 24.51 -0.13
N GLY A 306 1.34 23.65 0.20
CA GLY A 306 2.44 23.95 1.12
C GLY A 306 2.82 22.82 2.08
N ALA A 307 1.83 22.18 2.72
CA ALA A 307 2.07 21.18 3.77
C ALA A 307 1.88 19.71 3.35
N ALA A 308 1.27 19.45 2.17
CA ALA A 308 0.95 18.09 1.70
C ALA A 308 1.86 17.55 0.59
N ALA A 309 2.80 18.35 0.10
CA ALA A 309 3.83 17.80 -0.78
C ALA A 309 4.79 16.96 0.07
N ALA A 310 5.13 15.76 -0.40
CA ALA A 310 6.26 15.04 0.15
C ALA A 310 7.47 15.99 0.10
N PRO A 311 8.14 16.29 1.23
CA PRO A 311 9.34 17.09 1.19
C PRO A 311 10.35 16.43 0.25
N ALA A 312 11.12 17.23 -0.47
CA ALA A 312 12.05 16.72 -1.48
C ALA A 312 12.99 15.65 -0.89
N GLY A 313 13.05 14.49 -1.55
CA GLY A 313 13.88 13.36 -1.15
C GLY A 313 13.42 12.08 -1.87
N SER A 314 14.37 11.27 -2.35
CA SER A 314 14.06 9.92 -2.82
C SER A 314 13.89 8.98 -1.62
N CYS A 315 13.01 7.98 -1.78
CA CYS A 315 13.01 6.74 -1.02
C CYS A 315 13.79 5.69 -1.83
#